data_AF-A0A7R9WT42-F1
#
_entry.id   AF-A0A7R9WT42-F1
#
_cell.length_a   1.000
_cell.length_b   1.000
_cell.length_c   1.000
_cell.angle_alpha   90.00
_cell.angle_beta   90.00
_cell.angle_gamma   90.00
#
_symmetry.space_group_name_H-M   'P 1'
#
loop_
_entity.id
_entity.type
_entity.pdbx_description
1 polymer ?
#
loop_
_entity_poly.entity_id
_entity_poly.type
_entity_poly.pdbx_seq_one_letter_code
_entity_poly.pdbx_strand_id
1 'polypeptide(L)'
;MASHRLIQMIGKRYGLDVSEAIYDRLNVYYFVDGHALNDRPLLAQAVADELEKTLAAKQENAESSNNDSDEPMTPEQLLEFLNGNEGREEIEGALSMLRELGVHGIPKFIIEGHTLVDGAAHSDFFVKIFREIESRGSLRNGAIFGNILGVSEEILERGSHSR
;
A
#
# COMPACT_ATOMS: atom_id res chain seq x y z
N MET A 1 -4.28 10.39 -7.95
CA MET A 1 -3.52 9.58 -8.94
C MET A 1 -2.04 9.54 -8.64
N ALA A 2 -1.30 10.67 -8.63
CA ALA A 2 0.15 10.65 -8.40
C ALA A 2 0.57 9.99 -7.06
N SER A 3 -0.05 10.39 -5.94
CA SER A 3 0.20 9.78 -4.63
C SER A 3 -0.15 8.28 -4.56
N HIS A 4 -1.16 7.84 -5.30
CA HIS A 4 -1.57 6.42 -5.30
C HIS A 4 -0.55 5.57 -6.06
N ARG A 5 -0.09 6.05 -7.23
CA ARG A 5 1.00 5.39 -7.99
C ARG A 5 2.27 5.31 -7.15
N LEU A 6 2.57 6.38 -6.41
CA LEU A 6 3.75 6.46 -5.55
C LEU A 6 3.73 5.39 -4.44
N ILE A 7 2.63 5.31 -3.69
CA ILE A 7 2.45 4.29 -2.63
C ILE A 7 2.55 2.88 -3.21
N GLN A 8 1.93 2.63 -4.36
CA GLN A 8 2.02 1.33 -5.02
C GLN A 8 3.46 0.97 -5.43
N MET A 9 4.19 1.92 -6.02
CA MET A 9 5.59 1.71 -6.42
C MET A 9 6.48 1.41 -5.20
N ILE A 10 6.28 2.11 -4.09
CA ILE A 10 6.98 1.85 -2.83
C ILE A 10 6.66 0.44 -2.32
N GLY A 11 5.39 0.03 -2.35
CA GLY A 11 4.99 -1.33 -1.95
C GLY A 11 5.62 -2.43 -2.80
N LYS A 12 5.71 -2.22 -4.12
CA LYS A 12 6.39 -3.15 -5.05
C LYS A 12 7.90 -3.22 -4.82
N ARG A 13 8.54 -2.12 -4.43
CA ARG A 13 10.00 -2.02 -4.36
C ARG A 13 10.57 -2.37 -2.99
N TYR A 14 9.95 -1.86 -1.93
CA TYR A 14 10.48 -1.93 -0.56
C TYR A 14 9.65 -2.80 0.39
N GLY A 15 8.46 -3.25 -0.06
CA GLY A 15 7.53 -4.05 0.72
C GLY A 15 6.33 -3.26 1.24
N LEU A 16 5.28 -4.00 1.61
CA LEU A 16 4.01 -3.44 2.05
C LEU A 16 4.09 -2.70 3.39
N ASP A 17 4.98 -3.15 4.28
CA ASP A 17 5.25 -2.51 5.56
C ASP A 17 5.87 -1.11 5.40
N VAL A 18 6.82 -0.97 4.48
CA VAL A 18 7.40 0.34 4.13
C VAL A 18 6.34 1.22 3.48
N SER A 19 5.55 0.66 2.57
CA SER A 19 4.43 1.38 1.93
C SER A 19 3.40 1.90 2.93
N GLU A 20 3.10 1.12 3.98
CA GLU A 20 2.18 1.51 5.05
C GLU A 20 2.74 2.67 5.87
N ALA A 21 4.01 2.61 6.28
CA ALA A 21 4.66 3.70 7.01
C ALA A 21 4.65 5.02 6.22
N ILE A 22 4.95 4.96 4.91
CA ILE A 22 4.87 6.15 4.04
C ILE A 22 3.42 6.65 3.92
N TYR A 23 2.44 5.75 3.80
CA TYR A 23 1.03 6.13 3.74
C TYR A 23 0.58 6.87 5.01
N ASP A 24 0.98 6.38 6.19
CA ASP A 24 0.71 7.04 7.47
C ASP A 24 1.33 8.42 7.54
N ARG A 25 2.60 8.56 7.12
CA ARG A 25 3.24 9.87 7.05
C ARG A 25 2.52 10.82 6.10
N LEU A 26 2.07 10.34 4.94
CA LEU A 26 1.32 11.13 3.97
C LEU A 26 -0.06 11.56 4.49
N ASN A 27 -0.70 10.73 5.32
CA ASN A 27 -1.95 11.12 5.98
C ASN A 27 -1.73 12.28 6.94
N VAL A 28 -0.65 12.25 7.74
CA VAL A 28 -0.28 13.40 8.59
C VAL A 28 0.06 14.62 7.73
N TYR A 29 0.89 14.44 6.70
CA TYR A 29 1.30 15.51 5.77
C TYR A 29 0.11 16.23 5.14
N TYR A 30 -0.94 15.50 4.74
CA TYR A 30 -2.12 16.09 4.10
C TYR A 30 -3.16 16.59 5.09
N PHE A 31 -3.56 15.76 6.08
CA PHE A 31 -4.69 16.06 6.95
C PHE A 31 -4.33 16.86 8.20
N VAL A 32 -3.09 16.78 8.68
CA VAL A 32 -2.63 17.47 9.90
C VAL A 32 -1.80 18.69 9.53
N ASP A 33 -0.78 18.50 8.69
CA ASP A 33 0.15 19.56 8.30
C ASP A 33 -0.45 20.48 7.21
N GLY A 34 -1.49 20.04 6.52
CA GLY A 34 -2.24 20.83 5.53
C GLY A 34 -1.50 21.02 4.20
N HIS A 35 -0.47 20.23 3.92
CA HIS A 35 0.26 20.30 2.66
C HIS A 35 -0.50 19.61 1.53
N ALA A 36 -0.31 20.09 0.29
CA ALA A 36 -1.00 19.54 -0.86
C ALA A 36 -0.26 18.33 -1.47
N LEU A 37 -0.98 17.23 -1.73
CA LEU A 37 -0.42 16.02 -2.37
C LEU A 37 -0.17 16.19 -3.89
N ASN A 38 -0.47 17.35 -4.47
CA ASN A 38 -0.19 17.66 -5.87
C ASN A 38 1.06 18.53 -6.05
N ASP A 39 1.65 19.04 -4.96
CA ASP A 39 2.97 19.67 -4.99
C ASP A 39 4.04 18.58 -5.11
N ARG A 40 4.40 18.24 -6.35
CA ARG A 40 5.27 17.09 -6.63
C ARG A 40 6.68 17.25 -6.04
N PRO A 41 7.35 18.42 -6.13
CA PRO A 41 8.65 18.59 -5.47
C PRO A 41 8.59 18.41 -3.96
N LEU A 42 7.61 19.03 -3.27
CA LEU A 42 7.49 18.87 -1.82
C LEU A 42 7.09 17.44 -1.43
N LEU A 43 6.19 16.81 -2.18
CA LEU A 43 5.83 15.41 -1.96
C LEU A 43 7.02 14.46 -2.14
N ALA A 44 7.85 14.68 -3.18
CA ALA A 44 9.04 13.89 -3.42
C ALA A 44 10.04 14.01 -2.27
N GLN A 45 10.28 15.23 -1.78
CA GLN A 45 11.15 15.45 -0.62
C GLN A 45 10.61 14.78 0.64
N ALA A 46 9.33 15.00 0.97
CA ALA A 46 8.72 14.43 2.18
C ALA A 46 8.76 12.89 2.19
N VAL A 47 8.59 12.27 1.03
CA VAL A 47 8.65 10.81 0.89
C VAL A 47 10.09 10.30 0.93
N ALA A 48 11.05 11.00 0.33
CA ALA A 48 12.47 10.64 0.44
C ALA A 48 12.93 10.63 1.91
N ASP A 49 12.62 11.70 2.64
CA ASP A 49 13.01 11.84 4.05
C ASP A 49 12.42 10.73 4.93
N GLU A 50 11.18 10.32 4.65
CA GLU A 50 10.52 9.25 5.41
C GLU A 50 11.02 7.86 4.99
N LEU A 51 11.31 7.67 3.71
CA LEU A 51 11.84 6.42 3.16
C LEU A 51 13.22 6.13 3.75
N GLU A 52 14.09 7.14 3.82
CA GLU A 52 15.42 7.03 4.44
C GLU A 52 15.31 6.56 5.90
N LYS A 53 14.43 7.19 6.70
CA LYS A 53 14.20 6.81 8.10
C LYS A 53 13.65 5.40 8.24
N THR A 54 12.66 5.05 7.42
CA THR A 54 11.97 3.76 7.50
C THR A 54 12.93 2.61 7.16
N LEU A 55 13.75 2.79 6.12
CA LEU A 55 14.71 1.78 5.70
C LEU A 55 15.88 1.66 6.69
N ALA A 56 16.37 2.78 7.24
CA ALA A 56 17.38 2.75 8.30
C ALA A 56 16.89 1.99 9.54
N ALA A 57 15.68 2.27 10.01
CA ALA A 57 15.08 1.56 11.14
C ALA A 57 14.88 0.06 10.86
N LYS A 58 14.62 -0.33 9.62
CA LYS A 58 14.47 -1.74 9.21
C LYS A 58 15.81 -2.48 9.20
N GLN A 59 16.89 -1.83 8.77
CA GLN A 59 18.24 -2.40 8.74
C GLN A 59 18.79 -2.64 10.15
N GLU A 60 18.48 -1.78 11.12
CA GLU A 60 18.87 -1.99 12.53
C GLU A 60 18.22 -3.24 13.15
N ASN A 61 17.06 -3.65 12.63
CA ASN A 61 16.28 -4.78 13.15
C ASN A 61 16.45 -6.09 12.37
N ALA A 62 17.16 -6.07 11.23
CA ALA A 62 17.32 -7.23 10.36
C ALA A 62 18.76 -7.77 10.39
N GLU A 63 18.92 -9.09 10.60
CA GLU A 63 20.20 -9.78 10.36
C GLU A 63 20.50 -9.75 8.86
N SER A 64 21.42 -8.86 8.47
CA SER A 64 22.14 -8.74 7.19
C SER A 64 21.51 -9.47 5.99
N SER A 65 20.67 -8.76 5.24
CA SER A 65 20.41 -9.09 3.85
C SER A 65 20.66 -7.84 3.00
N ASN A 66 21.82 -7.80 2.34
CA ASN A 66 22.21 -6.73 1.43
C ASN A 66 21.64 -7.04 0.04
N ASN A 67 20.52 -6.42 -0.33
CA ASN A 67 20.12 -6.28 -1.72
C ASN A 67 20.24 -4.81 -2.14
N ASP A 68 20.81 -4.55 -3.32
CA ASP A 68 20.89 -3.21 -3.95
C ASP A 68 19.51 -2.55 -4.17
N SER A 69 18.41 -3.31 -4.04
CA SER A 69 17.04 -2.80 -4.11
C SER A 69 16.59 -1.99 -2.90
N ASP A 70 17.35 -1.99 -1.81
CA ASP A 70 16.98 -1.39 -0.52
C ASP A 70 17.58 0.02 -0.30
N GLU A 71 18.26 0.60 -1.30
CA GLU A 71 18.69 2.00 -1.20
C GLU A 71 17.47 2.94 -1.33
N PRO A 72 17.30 3.93 -0.42
CA PRO A 72 16.21 4.90 -0.51
C PRO A 72 16.32 5.71 -1.80
N MET A 73 15.20 5.88 -2.51
CA MET A 73 15.13 6.76 -3.67
C MET A 73 15.35 8.22 -3.28
N THR A 74 16.12 8.94 -4.08
CA THR A 74 16.35 10.38 -3.89
C THR A 74 15.12 11.21 -4.26
N PRO A 75 15.02 12.46 -3.78
CA PRO A 75 13.95 13.37 -4.19
C PRO A 75 13.84 13.53 -5.71
N GLU A 76 14.97 13.53 -6.44
CA GLU A 76 15.00 13.65 -7.90
C GLU A 76 14.39 12.44 -8.59
N GLN A 77 14.72 11.23 -8.13
CA GLN A 77 14.16 9.98 -8.67
C GLN A 77 12.65 9.89 -8.41
N LEU A 78 12.20 10.29 -7.22
CA LEU A 78 10.78 10.34 -6.88
C LEU A 78 10.04 11.39 -7.71
N LEU A 79 10.64 12.56 -7.92
CA LEU A 79 10.08 13.61 -8.75
C LEU A 79 9.96 13.17 -10.21
N GLU A 80 10.98 12.48 -10.75
CA GLU A 80 10.93 11.89 -12.09
C GLU A 80 9.76 10.90 -12.22
N PHE A 81 9.61 9.98 -11.27
CA PHE A 81 8.49 9.04 -11.22
C PHE A 81 7.12 9.74 -11.13
N LEU A 82 7.01 10.79 -10.31
CA LEU A 82 5.78 11.58 -10.16
C LEU A 82 5.41 12.33 -11.44
N ASN A 83 6.41 12.73 -12.23
CA ASN A 83 6.24 13.36 -13.53
C ASN A 83 5.92 12.38 -14.66
N GLY A 84 6.30 11.11 -14.50
CA GLY A 84 6.00 10.02 -15.43
C GLY A 84 4.58 9.44 -15.31
N ASN A 85 4.36 8.39 -16.10
CA ASN A 85 3.10 7.63 -16.19
C ASN A 85 3.21 6.20 -15.62
N GLU A 86 4.37 5.81 -15.09
CA GLU A 86 4.56 4.50 -14.48
C GLU A 86 3.55 4.25 -13.35
N GLY A 87 2.98 3.05 -13.29
CA GLY A 87 1.94 2.69 -12.30
C GLY A 87 0.53 3.15 -12.65
N ARG A 88 0.33 3.84 -13.79
CA ARG A 88 -0.98 4.41 -14.14
C ARG A 88 -2.01 3.34 -14.50
N GLU A 89 -1.63 2.39 -15.34
CA GLU A 89 -2.52 1.34 -15.84
C GLU A 89 -3.03 0.48 -14.68
N GLU A 90 -2.17 0.16 -13.71
CA GLU A 90 -2.54 -0.62 -12.54
C GLU A 90 -3.56 0.10 -11.65
N ILE A 91 -3.36 1.41 -11.39
CA ILE A 91 -4.32 2.21 -10.61
C ILE A 91 -5.65 2.35 -11.35
N GLU A 92 -5.63 2.54 -12.67
CA GLU A 92 -6.86 2.60 -13.48
C GLU A 92 -7.61 1.26 -13.49
N GLY A 93 -6.87 0.14 -13.58
CA GLY A 93 -7.41 -1.22 -13.46
C GLY A 93 -8.04 -1.48 -12.09
N ALA A 94 -7.35 -1.08 -11.01
CA ALA A 94 -7.87 -1.22 -9.65
C ALA A 94 -9.15 -0.39 -9.44
N LEU A 95 -9.19 0.84 -9.96
CA LEU A 95 -10.40 1.66 -9.93
C LEU A 95 -11.55 1.05 -10.75
N SER A 96 -11.26 0.38 -11.88
CA SER A 96 -12.28 -0.33 -12.64
C SER A 96 -12.88 -1.49 -11.84
N MET A 97 -12.03 -2.33 -11.26
CA MET A 97 -12.45 -3.43 -10.41
C MET A 97 -13.28 -2.94 -9.20
N LEU A 98 -12.86 -1.85 -8.56
CA LEU A 98 -13.64 -1.25 -7.46
C LEU A 98 -15.05 -0.83 -7.90
N ARG A 99 -15.20 -0.23 -9.09
CA ARG A 99 -16.52 0.13 -9.64
C ARG A 99 -17.36 -1.11 -9.94
N GLU A 100 -16.76 -2.16 -10.50
CA GLU A 100 -17.44 -3.44 -10.78
C GLU A 100 -17.94 -4.12 -9.50
N LEU A 101 -17.18 -3.98 -8.40
CA LEU A 101 -17.57 -4.43 -7.07
C LEU A 101 -18.61 -3.51 -6.38
N GLY A 102 -19.07 -2.44 -7.03
CA GLY A 102 -20.04 -1.51 -6.45
C GLY A 102 -19.46 -0.62 -5.34
N VAL A 103 -18.14 -0.40 -5.33
CA VAL A 103 -17.48 0.51 -4.41
C VAL A 103 -17.61 1.95 -4.91
N HIS A 104 -18.34 2.78 -4.15
CA HIS A 104 -18.59 4.19 -4.46
C HIS A 104 -18.05 5.18 -3.42
N GLY A 105 -17.38 4.69 -2.37
CA GLY A 105 -16.84 5.51 -1.30
C GLY A 105 -15.79 4.74 -0.50
N ILE A 106 -15.00 5.44 0.29
CA ILE A 106 -13.92 4.91 1.13
C ILE A 106 -14.12 5.36 2.59
N PRO A 107 -13.55 4.67 3.60
CA PRO A 107 -12.82 3.39 3.51
C PRO A 107 -13.75 2.19 3.23
N LYS A 108 -13.21 1.16 2.57
CA LYS A 108 -13.87 -0.12 2.28
C LYS A 108 -12.89 -1.25 2.48
N PHE A 109 -13.39 -2.37 2.98
CA PHE A 109 -12.64 -3.61 3.09
C PHE A 109 -13.26 -4.65 2.17
N ILE A 110 -12.42 -5.40 1.47
CA ILE A 110 -12.82 -6.53 0.63
C ILE A 110 -12.15 -7.76 1.20
N ILE A 111 -12.95 -8.63 1.80
CA ILE A 111 -12.49 -9.86 2.45
C ILE A 111 -12.77 -11.03 1.53
N GLU A 112 -11.75 -11.86 1.29
CA GLU A 112 -11.79 -13.01 0.36
C GLU A 112 -12.30 -12.64 -1.04
N GLY A 113 -11.94 -11.45 -1.54
CA GLY A 113 -12.27 -10.99 -2.88
C GLY A 113 -13.76 -10.79 -3.18
N HIS A 114 -14.66 -10.94 -2.19
CA HIS A 114 -16.11 -10.85 -2.43
C HIS A 114 -16.90 -10.21 -1.29
N THR A 115 -16.47 -10.35 -0.04
CA THR A 115 -17.19 -9.79 1.12
C THR A 115 -16.82 -8.32 1.28
N LEU A 116 -17.75 -7.43 0.93
CA LEU A 116 -17.59 -5.99 1.09
C LEU A 116 -18.03 -5.55 2.48
N VAL A 117 -17.16 -4.81 3.15
CA VAL A 117 -17.43 -4.22 4.46
C VAL A 117 -17.17 -2.72 4.41
N ASP A 118 -18.13 -1.93 4.89
CA ASP A 118 -17.96 -0.49 5.07
C ASP A 118 -16.91 -0.22 6.13
N GLY A 119 -16.01 0.74 5.88
CA GLY A 119 -14.92 0.98 6.83
C GLY A 119 -15.33 1.65 8.14
N ALA A 120 -16.58 2.08 8.27
CA ALA A 120 -17.19 2.51 9.54
C ALA A 120 -17.86 1.35 10.31
N ALA A 121 -17.74 0.10 9.84
CA ALA A 121 -18.28 -1.05 10.55
C ALA A 121 -17.60 -1.25 11.91
N HIS A 122 -18.37 -1.72 12.90
CA HIS A 122 -17.82 -2.07 14.21
C HIS A 122 -16.88 -3.27 14.13
N SER A 123 -15.86 -3.30 15.00
CA SER A 123 -14.86 -4.37 15.09
C SER A 123 -15.47 -5.77 15.16
N ASP A 124 -16.60 -5.92 15.86
CA ASP A 124 -17.27 -7.21 16.06
C ASP A 124 -17.72 -7.86 14.74
N PHE A 125 -18.01 -7.04 13.72
CA PHE A 125 -18.37 -7.54 12.40
C PHE A 125 -17.18 -8.20 11.70
N PHE A 126 -16.00 -7.59 11.78
CA PHE A 126 -14.76 -8.16 11.26
C PHE A 126 -14.39 -9.44 12.01
N VAL A 127 -14.48 -9.43 13.34
CA VAL A 127 -14.23 -10.63 14.16
C VAL A 127 -15.12 -11.78 13.72
N LYS A 128 -16.42 -11.53 13.51
CA LYS A 128 -17.34 -12.57 13.06
C LYS A 128 -16.93 -13.16 11.70
N ILE A 129 -16.56 -12.32 10.74
CA ILE A 129 -16.11 -12.77 9.41
C ILE A 129 -14.85 -13.64 9.55
N PHE A 130 -13.85 -13.18 10.30
CA PHE A 130 -12.60 -13.92 10.46
C PHE A 130 -12.79 -15.25 11.22
N ARG A 131 -13.68 -15.30 12.22
CA ARG A 131 -14.04 -16.56 12.88
C ARG A 131 -14.77 -17.54 11.96
N GLU A 132 -15.58 -17.06 11.02
CA GLU A 132 -16.18 -17.92 9.99
C GLU A 132 -15.10 -18.51 9.06
N ILE A 133 -14.16 -17.68 8.61
CA ILE A 133 -13.04 -18.12 7.76
C ILE A 133 -12.18 -19.15 8.49
N GLU A 134 -11.84 -18.88 9.76
CA GLU A 134 -11.09 -19.79 10.62
C GLU A 134 -11.82 -21.14 10.80
N SER A 135 -13.11 -21.11 11.12
CA SER A 135 -13.92 -22.33 11.28
C SER A 135 -14.02 -23.15 9.99
N ARG A 136 -13.95 -22.48 8.82
CA ARG A 136 -13.95 -23.15 7.52
C ARG A 136 -12.58 -23.73 7.17
N GLY A 137 -11.49 -23.13 7.65
CA GLY A 137 -10.11 -23.56 7.40
C GLY A 137 -9.62 -23.33 5.98
N SER A 138 -10.32 -22.55 5.16
CA SER A 138 -9.93 -22.23 3.78
C SER A 138 -10.46 -20.89 3.30
N LEU A 139 -9.72 -20.27 2.38
CA LEU A 139 -10.12 -19.05 1.69
C LEU A 139 -11.00 -19.39 0.48
N ARG A 140 -12.05 -18.61 0.24
CA ARG A 140 -12.95 -18.77 -0.91
C ARG A 140 -12.34 -18.29 -2.22
N ASN A 141 -11.65 -17.14 -2.19
CA ASN A 141 -10.98 -16.56 -3.35
C ASN A 141 -9.61 -15.99 -2.95
N GLY A 142 -8.76 -15.73 -3.95
CA GLY A 142 -7.43 -15.15 -3.78
C GLY A 142 -7.42 -13.61 -3.74
N ALA A 143 -6.20 -13.06 -3.72
CA ALA A 143 -5.94 -11.62 -3.70
C ALA A 143 -6.26 -10.96 -5.06
N ILE A 144 -7.52 -10.58 -5.26
CA ILE A 144 -8.03 -10.00 -6.52
C ILE A 144 -7.21 -8.79 -7.01
N PHE A 145 -6.64 -8.00 -6.10
CA PHE A 145 -5.84 -6.82 -6.45
C PHE A 145 -4.35 -7.12 -6.61
N GLY A 146 -3.83 -8.27 -6.14
CA GLY A 146 -2.40 -8.58 -6.25
C GLY A 146 -1.93 -8.54 -7.71
N ASN A 147 -2.66 -9.22 -8.59
CA ASN A 147 -2.40 -9.24 -10.03
C ASN A 147 -2.61 -7.87 -10.68
N ILE A 148 -3.71 -7.19 -10.36
CA ILE A 148 -4.05 -5.88 -10.94
C ILE A 148 -2.99 -4.83 -10.58
N LEU A 149 -2.52 -4.88 -9.33
CA LEU A 149 -1.52 -3.96 -8.82
C LEU A 149 -0.10 -4.44 -9.09
N GLY A 150 0.11 -5.58 -9.77
CA GLY A 150 1.45 -6.11 -10.06
C GLY A 150 2.32 -6.32 -8.82
N VAL A 151 1.71 -6.75 -7.71
CA VAL A 151 2.42 -7.12 -6.47
C VAL A 151 2.74 -8.60 -6.55
N SER A 152 4.02 -8.96 -6.43
CA SER A 152 4.44 -10.37 -6.50
C SER A 152 3.94 -11.17 -5.29
N GLU A 153 3.81 -12.50 -5.47
CA GLU A 153 3.48 -13.41 -4.37
C GLU A 153 4.49 -13.29 -3.23
N GLU A 154 5.78 -13.15 -3.54
CA GLU A 154 6.84 -12.95 -2.55
C GLU A 154 6.57 -11.71 -1.66
N ILE A 155 6.14 -10.59 -2.25
CA ILE A 155 5.84 -9.37 -1.48
C ILE A 155 4.59 -9.56 -0.62
N LEU A 156 3.56 -10.25 -1.15
CA LEU A 156 2.35 -10.56 -0.38
C LEU A 156 2.65 -11.50 0.79
N GLU A 157 3.50 -12.49 0.59
CA GLU A 157 3.92 -13.44 1.64
C GLU A 157 4.79 -12.76 2.69
N ARG A 158 5.70 -11.86 2.31
CA ARG A 158 6.49 -11.06 3.27
C ARG A 158 5.63 -10.12 4.11
N GLY A 159 4.56 -9.57 3.53
CA GLY A 159 3.60 -8.72 4.23
C GLY A 159 2.61 -9.52 5.11
N SER A 160 2.48 -10.82 4.88
CA SER A 160 1.74 -11.70 5.77
C SER A 160 2.53 -11.83 7.06
N HIS A 161 1.93 -11.47 8.20
CA HIS A 161 2.50 -11.74 9.51
C HIS A 161 2.68 -13.26 9.69
N SER A 162 3.80 -13.79 9.22
CA SER A 162 4.31 -15.09 9.61
C SER A 162 4.77 -14.93 11.06
N ARG A 163 3.91 -15.37 11.98
CA ARG A 163 4.29 -15.65 13.36
C ARG A 163 5.08 -16.94 13.43
#